data_AF-A0AAV3ZM08-F1
#
_entry.id   AF-A0AAV3ZM08-F1
#
_cell.length_a   1.000
_cell.length_b   1.000
_cell.length_c   1.000
_cell.angle_alpha   90.00
_cell.angle_beta   90.00
_cell.angle_gamma   90.00
#
_symmetry.space_group_name_H-M   'P 1'
#
loop_
_entity.id
_entity.type
_entity.pdbx_description
1 polymer ?
#
loop_
_entity_poly.entity_id
_entity_poly.type
_entity_poly.pdbx_seq_one_letter_code
_entity_poly.pdbx_strand_id
1 'polypeptide(L)'
;MAFYTYNAEVTAVLFLACFSAIGVAQSQSCDQGWFGDRCQFQCHCAANTDCDPSNGTCSNGCDPQWFGPACQYDVSEYNISGGSGSNLPWLTDNDDTTCNSGNVQSITVTLVTAHPLTWARLVVRGTANFTDFQLSYRTSVSAPAEQCTEARSAKVDDNTLDIFCLTSVVVSHVTLSGPGVSGLCSLYISGGRNVALKQDTEQSSLYQDLTAEKAVDGKPTGPGIDFDDSLTCSHTSPTNTAPGWWRVTFSNDVEINRLIIYNRRACCQARLTRFTVQAYSSSGADSVYNYTDPGGPAQLVYTVVPRPPIQGPVKRVRFDVSRNTEPLGIITLCEVYAFGVEKRGRRDRGREREKKKKKKRRRRRRRRRRRRRRRRRRRRRRKGGGGGRRRRGNRRKGGGGGGGGRRRKEREGERETERQRGIEKEEEKKKKKKKKKKKKKKKKKKKKKKKKEEEEEEEEEEEEEVLDTFK
;
A
#
# COMPACT_ATOMS: atom_id res chain seq x y z
N MET A 1 8.54 61.55 67.42
CA MET A 1 7.20 60.91 67.49
C MET A 1 7.03 60.10 66.21
N ALA A 2 6.91 58.78 66.14
CA ALA A 2 6.94 57.66 67.08
C ALA A 2 7.64 56.48 66.35
N PHE A 3 8.22 55.55 67.13
CA PHE A 3 9.05 54.42 66.71
C PHE A 3 8.26 53.09 66.52
N TYR A 4 8.99 52.06 66.04
CA TYR A 4 8.83 50.59 66.25
C TYR A 4 7.91 49.83 65.26
N THR A 5 8.13 48.57 64.80
CA THR A 5 9.24 47.60 64.58
C THR A 5 8.61 46.28 64.09
N TYR A 6 9.30 45.54 63.20
CA TYR A 6 9.46 44.06 63.09
C TYR A 6 8.31 43.02 62.96
N ASN A 7 8.71 41.94 62.24
CA ASN A 7 8.29 40.51 62.20
C ASN A 7 7.31 40.11 61.07
N ALA A 8 7.62 39.22 60.12
CA ALA A 8 8.22 37.86 60.09
C ALA A 8 7.17 36.71 60.22
N GLU A 9 7.43 35.62 59.46
CA GLU A 9 6.70 34.34 59.33
C GLU A 9 5.57 34.34 58.26
N VAL A 10 5.48 33.43 57.27
CA VAL A 10 5.60 31.96 57.33
C VAL A 10 6.16 31.37 56.02
N THR A 11 7.07 30.41 56.20
CA THR A 11 7.68 29.45 55.26
C THR A 11 6.71 28.38 54.72
N ALA A 12 6.86 27.97 53.45
CA ALA A 12 6.69 26.59 52.90
C ALA A 12 6.26 26.65 51.41
N VAL A 13 6.75 25.89 50.42
CA VAL A 13 7.70 24.80 50.30
C VAL A 13 8.11 24.75 48.82
N LEU A 14 9.41 24.75 48.55
CA LEU A 14 10.00 24.42 47.25
C LEU A 14 9.95 22.90 47.08
N PHE A 15 9.10 22.39 46.19
CA PHE A 15 9.26 21.05 45.61
C PHE A 15 9.35 21.15 44.09
N LEU A 16 10.52 20.77 43.60
CA LEU A 16 10.85 20.47 42.22
C LEU A 16 9.76 19.63 41.53
N ALA A 17 9.20 20.17 40.45
CA ALA A 17 8.49 19.41 39.45
C ALA A 17 8.89 19.94 38.06
N CYS A 18 10.16 19.74 37.70
CA CYS A 18 10.58 19.78 36.30
C CYS A 18 10.05 18.50 35.64
N PHE A 19 8.74 18.46 35.37
CA PHE A 19 8.16 17.46 34.50
C PHE A 19 8.48 17.87 33.08
N SER A 20 9.46 17.17 32.51
CA SER A 20 9.66 17.10 31.09
C SER A 20 8.31 16.84 30.43
N ALA A 21 7.83 17.82 29.66
CA ALA A 21 6.80 17.61 28.66
C ALA A 21 7.38 16.69 27.58
N ILE A 22 7.49 15.40 27.90
CA ILE A 22 7.43 14.36 26.88
C ILE A 22 6.01 14.47 26.36
N GLY A 23 5.84 15.25 25.30
CA GLY A 23 4.62 15.23 24.50
C GLY A 23 4.38 13.80 24.07
N VAL A 24 3.55 13.10 24.82
CA VAL A 24 2.89 11.90 24.34
C VAL A 24 1.99 12.43 23.24
N ALA A 25 2.41 12.28 21.99
CA ALA A 25 1.51 12.39 20.86
C ALA A 25 0.40 11.36 21.13
N GLN A 26 -0.72 11.82 21.69
CA GLN A 26 -1.94 11.04 21.69
C GLN A 26 -2.21 10.74 20.22
N SER A 27 -2.28 9.45 19.86
CA SER A 27 -2.87 9.07 18.58
C SER A 27 -4.34 9.44 18.69
N GLN A 28 -4.68 10.67 18.36
CA GLN A 28 -6.06 11.07 18.23
C GLN A 28 -6.65 10.17 17.14
N SER A 29 -7.63 9.35 17.52
CA SER A 29 -8.41 8.58 16.56
C SER A 29 -9.07 9.57 15.60
N CYS A 30 -9.04 9.26 14.32
CA CYS A 30 -9.72 10.09 13.33
C CYS A 30 -11.23 10.13 13.58
N ASP A 31 -11.84 11.26 13.24
CA ASP A 31 -13.29 11.39 13.22
C ASP A 31 -13.90 10.33 12.27
N GLN A 32 -15.17 10.00 12.48
CA GLN A 32 -15.87 9.05 11.62
C GLN A 32 -15.80 9.49 10.15
N GLY A 33 -15.49 8.52 9.27
CA GLY A 33 -15.30 8.79 7.84
C GLY A 33 -13.89 9.23 7.46
N TRP A 34 -12.93 9.22 8.38
CA TRP A 34 -11.53 9.56 8.12
C TRP A 34 -10.55 8.53 8.67
N PHE A 35 -9.38 8.41 8.05
CA PHE A 35 -8.32 7.51 8.50
C PHE A 35 -6.91 7.96 8.08
N GLY A 36 -5.92 7.23 8.59
CA GLY A 36 -4.50 7.37 8.25
C GLY A 36 -3.79 8.49 9.00
N ASP A 37 -2.54 8.75 8.61
CA ASP A 37 -1.70 9.73 9.28
C ASP A 37 -2.30 11.14 9.14
N ARG A 38 -2.55 11.81 10.28
CA ARG A 38 -3.26 13.11 10.38
C ARG A 38 -4.69 13.11 9.81
N CYS A 39 -5.32 11.93 9.71
CA CYS A 39 -6.71 11.82 9.25
C CYS A 39 -6.93 12.45 7.87
N GLN A 40 -5.93 12.33 6.99
CA GLN A 40 -5.90 12.98 5.69
C GLN A 40 -6.60 12.19 4.58
N PHE A 41 -7.14 11.01 4.89
CA PHE A 41 -7.85 10.18 3.92
C PHE A 41 -9.33 10.07 4.30
N GLN A 42 -10.20 10.44 3.37
CA GLN A 42 -11.65 10.30 3.51
C GLN A 42 -12.07 8.89 3.13
N CYS A 43 -13.05 8.35 3.83
CA CYS A 43 -13.58 7.03 3.55
C CYS A 43 -14.60 7.05 2.41
N HIS A 44 -14.45 6.11 1.48
CA HIS A 44 -15.36 5.90 0.35
C HIS A 44 -15.86 4.45 0.31
N CYS A 45 -16.41 3.99 1.43
CA CYS A 45 -17.04 2.67 1.51
C CYS A 45 -18.45 2.71 0.94
N ALA A 46 -18.93 1.56 0.45
CA ALA A 46 -20.32 1.42 0.04
C ALA A 46 -21.29 1.81 1.17
N ALA A 47 -22.45 2.36 0.80
CA ALA A 47 -23.46 2.86 1.73
C ALA A 47 -23.76 1.86 2.87
N ASN A 48 -23.95 2.39 4.09
CA ASN A 48 -24.16 1.62 5.33
C ASN A 48 -22.96 0.79 5.82
N THR A 49 -21.75 1.05 5.31
CA THR A 49 -20.52 0.40 5.78
C THR A 49 -19.58 1.42 6.41
N ASP A 50 -19.26 1.25 7.70
CA ASP A 50 -18.23 2.05 8.35
C ASP A 50 -16.83 1.60 7.90
N CYS A 51 -15.96 2.56 7.60
CA CYS A 51 -14.55 2.32 7.40
C CYS A 51 -13.82 2.11 8.73
N ASP A 52 -12.80 1.26 8.74
CA ASP A 52 -11.90 1.14 9.90
C ASP A 52 -11.05 2.42 10.03
N PRO A 53 -11.16 3.20 11.13
CA PRO A 53 -10.46 4.48 11.28
C PRO A 53 -8.94 4.32 11.37
N SER A 54 -8.42 3.10 11.59
CA SER A 54 -6.98 2.84 11.67
C SER A 54 -6.31 2.64 10.31
N ASN A 55 -7.07 2.21 9.30
CA ASN A 55 -6.50 1.77 8.02
C ASN A 55 -7.40 2.01 6.79
N GLY A 56 -8.64 2.47 6.98
CA GLY A 56 -9.61 2.79 5.93
C GLY A 56 -10.26 1.59 5.27
N THR A 57 -10.10 0.37 5.80
CA THR A 57 -10.66 -0.83 5.18
C THR A 57 -12.19 -0.78 5.21
N CYS A 58 -12.81 -1.10 4.07
CA CYS A 58 -14.25 -1.23 3.90
C CYS A 58 -14.64 -2.71 3.85
N SER A 59 -15.51 -3.16 4.76
CA SER A 59 -15.88 -4.57 4.86
C SER A 59 -16.72 -5.07 3.68
N ASN A 60 -17.54 -4.19 3.09
CA ASN A 60 -18.43 -4.50 1.96
C ASN A 60 -17.95 -3.88 0.65
N GLY A 61 -16.65 -3.58 0.55
CA GLY A 61 -16.09 -2.95 -0.64
C GLY A 61 -16.33 -1.43 -0.70
N CYS A 62 -16.00 -0.89 -1.87
CA CYS A 62 -15.97 0.54 -2.11
C CYS A 62 -17.31 1.06 -2.61
N ASP A 63 -17.54 2.36 -2.42
CA ASP A 63 -18.55 3.07 -3.18
C ASP A 63 -18.27 2.92 -4.68
N PRO A 64 -19.28 2.82 -5.57
CA PRO A 64 -19.09 2.52 -7.00
C PRO A 64 -18.15 3.47 -7.74
N GLN A 65 -17.94 4.70 -7.25
CA GLN A 65 -17.02 5.67 -7.85
C GLN A 65 -15.57 5.54 -7.36
N TRP A 66 -15.27 4.53 -6.52
CA TRP A 66 -13.99 4.38 -5.85
C TRP A 66 -13.49 2.93 -5.89
N PHE A 67 -12.18 2.75 -5.94
CA PHE A 67 -11.57 1.43 -5.85
C PHE A 67 -10.16 1.49 -5.22
N GLY A 68 -9.49 0.34 -5.22
CA GLY A 68 -8.12 0.21 -4.75
C GLY A 68 -8.03 0.08 -3.22
N PRO A 69 -6.79 0.06 -2.68
CA PRO A 69 -6.55 0.06 -1.26
C PRO A 69 -7.35 1.15 -0.52
N ALA A 70 -8.17 0.73 0.45
CA ALA A 70 -9.02 1.60 1.26
C ALA A 70 -9.93 2.56 0.45
N CYS A 71 -10.29 2.17 -0.78
CA CYS A 71 -11.21 2.92 -1.65
C CYS A 71 -10.75 4.36 -1.92
N GLN A 72 -9.46 4.55 -2.18
CA GLN A 72 -8.85 5.88 -2.33
C GLN A 72 -8.67 6.33 -3.78
N TYR A 73 -8.88 5.45 -4.76
CA TYR A 73 -8.72 5.79 -6.18
C TYR A 73 -10.08 6.04 -6.80
N ASP A 74 -10.24 7.18 -7.44
CA ASP A 74 -11.48 7.50 -8.13
C ASP A 74 -11.58 6.73 -9.45
N VAL A 75 -12.79 6.30 -9.79
CA VAL A 75 -13.10 5.66 -11.07
C VAL A 75 -13.39 6.75 -12.10
N SER A 76 -12.60 6.77 -13.16
CA SER A 76 -12.80 7.66 -14.30
C SER A 76 -13.92 7.16 -15.20
N GLU A 77 -14.85 8.06 -15.50
CA GLU A 77 -15.90 7.81 -16.47
C GLU A 77 -15.34 7.60 -17.88
N TYR A 78 -15.90 6.65 -18.61
CA TYR A 78 -15.52 6.36 -19.99
C TYR A 78 -16.71 5.90 -20.83
N ASN A 79 -16.58 6.07 -22.14
CA ASN A 79 -17.47 5.50 -23.15
C ASN A 79 -16.75 4.39 -23.92
N ILE A 80 -17.47 3.35 -24.33
CA ILE A 80 -16.89 2.28 -25.14
C ILE A 80 -16.73 2.79 -26.59
N SER A 81 -15.53 2.70 -27.13
CA SER A 81 -15.19 3.24 -28.46
C SER A 81 -14.62 2.19 -29.42
N GLY A 82 -14.35 0.97 -28.96
CA GLY A 82 -13.94 -0.14 -29.81
C GLY A 82 -14.04 -1.50 -29.13
N GLY A 83 -14.39 -2.50 -29.93
CA GLY A 83 -14.62 -3.89 -29.52
C GLY A 83 -15.54 -4.57 -30.55
N SER A 84 -15.36 -5.86 -30.83
CA SER A 84 -16.27 -6.59 -31.73
C SER A 84 -17.68 -6.60 -31.13
N GLY A 85 -18.57 -5.75 -31.65
CA GLY A 85 -19.88 -5.46 -31.06
C GLY A 85 -19.82 -4.20 -30.20
N SER A 86 -20.29 -3.07 -30.74
CA SER A 86 -20.27 -1.74 -30.10
C SER A 86 -21.14 -1.60 -28.83
N ASN A 87 -21.81 -2.68 -28.42
CA ASN A 87 -22.63 -2.72 -27.22
C ASN A 87 -22.11 -3.82 -26.28
N LEU A 88 -21.43 -3.42 -25.20
CA LEU A 88 -20.94 -4.30 -24.14
C LEU A 88 -21.64 -3.92 -22.83
N PRO A 89 -22.93 -4.24 -22.67
CA PRO A 89 -23.71 -3.78 -21.52
C PRO A 89 -23.14 -4.28 -20.19
N TRP A 90 -22.53 -5.47 -20.19
CA TRP A 90 -21.85 -6.07 -19.04
C TRP A 90 -20.63 -5.27 -18.55
N LEU A 91 -20.06 -4.37 -19.36
CA LEU A 91 -18.89 -3.56 -18.97
C LEU A 91 -19.29 -2.23 -18.31
N THR A 92 -20.56 -1.85 -18.40
CA THR A 92 -21.08 -0.53 -17.98
C THR A 92 -22.32 -0.64 -17.09
N ASP A 93 -22.64 -1.83 -16.59
CA ASP A 93 -23.80 -2.07 -15.71
C ASP A 93 -23.49 -1.88 -14.21
N ASN A 94 -22.24 -1.53 -13.87
CA ASN A 94 -21.73 -1.37 -12.51
C ASN A 94 -21.91 -2.64 -11.65
N ASP A 95 -21.83 -3.81 -12.25
CA ASP A 95 -21.92 -5.10 -11.55
C ASP A 95 -20.63 -5.93 -11.80
N ASP A 96 -19.86 -6.19 -10.73
CA ASP A 96 -18.64 -6.99 -10.78
C ASP A 96 -18.89 -8.49 -11.10
N THR A 97 -20.15 -8.93 -11.15
CA THR A 97 -20.55 -10.33 -11.37
C THR A 97 -21.02 -10.64 -12.78
N THR A 98 -21.38 -9.62 -13.57
CA THR A 98 -21.75 -9.74 -14.98
C THR A 98 -20.48 -9.70 -15.82
N CYS A 99 -20.25 -10.75 -16.62
CA CYS A 99 -18.98 -10.89 -17.33
C CYS A 99 -19.14 -11.14 -18.81
N ASN A 100 -18.11 -10.75 -19.55
CA ASN A 100 -17.86 -11.21 -20.90
C ASN A 100 -17.97 -12.74 -20.95
N SER A 101 -18.73 -13.22 -21.92
CA SER A 101 -18.97 -14.65 -22.14
C SER A 101 -18.06 -15.20 -23.25
N GLY A 102 -16.88 -14.61 -23.42
CA GLY A 102 -15.88 -15.00 -24.42
C GLY A 102 -16.01 -14.35 -25.79
N ASN A 103 -16.93 -13.40 -25.96
CA ASN A 103 -17.23 -12.81 -27.28
C ASN A 103 -16.21 -11.75 -27.72
N VAL A 104 -15.46 -11.18 -26.77
CA VAL A 104 -14.52 -10.08 -27.01
C VAL A 104 -13.17 -10.40 -26.41
N GLN A 105 -12.10 -10.09 -27.15
CA GLN A 105 -10.70 -10.25 -26.70
C GLN A 105 -9.93 -8.93 -26.66
N SER A 106 -10.55 -7.85 -27.10
CA SER A 106 -9.98 -6.50 -27.07
C SER A 106 -11.10 -5.50 -26.87
N ILE A 107 -10.95 -4.64 -25.88
CA ILE A 107 -11.85 -3.52 -25.60
C ILE A 107 -11.05 -2.22 -25.64
N THR A 108 -11.65 -1.18 -26.20
CA THR A 108 -11.13 0.18 -26.16
C THR A 108 -12.19 1.09 -25.58
N VAL A 109 -11.79 1.86 -24.58
CA VAL A 109 -12.64 2.86 -23.93
C VAL A 109 -12.04 4.25 -24.13
N THR A 110 -12.90 5.24 -24.27
CA THR A 110 -12.58 6.67 -24.35
C THR A 110 -12.93 7.31 -23.04
N LEU A 111 -11.95 7.91 -22.36
CA LEU A 111 -12.17 8.64 -21.13
C LEU A 111 -13.02 9.88 -21.41
N VAL A 112 -14.08 10.09 -20.63
CA VAL A 112 -14.92 11.29 -20.72
C VAL A 112 -14.09 12.53 -20.40
N THR A 113 -13.30 12.45 -19.33
CA THR A 113 -12.27 13.44 -19.00
C THR A 113 -10.91 12.81 -19.20
N ALA A 114 -10.21 13.18 -20.27
CA ALA A 114 -8.85 12.70 -20.52
C ALA A 114 -7.88 13.15 -19.41
N HIS A 115 -7.05 12.25 -18.89
CA HIS A 115 -6.06 12.50 -17.84
C HIS A 115 -4.90 11.50 -17.97
N PRO A 116 -3.73 11.76 -17.35
CA PRO A 116 -2.70 10.74 -17.21
C PRO A 116 -3.22 9.49 -16.51
N LEU A 117 -2.92 8.31 -17.05
CA LEU A 117 -3.31 7.03 -16.46
C LEU A 117 -2.42 6.74 -15.25
N THR A 118 -3.00 6.11 -14.22
CA THR A 118 -2.25 5.63 -13.05
C THR A 118 -2.56 4.18 -12.71
N TRP A 119 -3.85 3.81 -12.73
CA TRP A 119 -4.32 2.47 -12.39
C TRP A 119 -5.39 2.00 -13.37
N ALA A 120 -5.37 0.71 -13.64
CA ALA A 120 -6.49 -0.03 -14.18
C ALA A 120 -6.79 -1.21 -13.25
N ARG A 121 -8.02 -1.35 -12.75
CA ARG A 121 -8.47 -2.54 -12.03
C ARG A 121 -9.33 -3.38 -12.95
N LEU A 122 -9.02 -4.66 -12.99
CA LEU A 122 -9.74 -5.68 -13.74
C LEU A 122 -10.43 -6.61 -12.76
N VAL A 123 -11.74 -6.80 -12.90
CA VAL A 123 -12.48 -7.88 -12.24
C VAL A 123 -12.75 -8.96 -13.28
N VAL A 124 -12.42 -10.21 -12.97
CA VAL A 124 -12.50 -11.34 -13.91
C VAL A 124 -13.23 -12.53 -13.28
N ARG A 125 -13.84 -13.35 -14.13
CA ARG A 125 -14.48 -14.60 -13.74
C ARG A 125 -13.43 -15.66 -13.36
N GLY A 126 -13.05 -15.71 -12.09
CA GLY A 126 -12.20 -16.75 -11.51
C GLY A 126 -10.70 -16.65 -11.85
N THR A 127 -9.87 -17.26 -11.00
CA THR A 127 -8.40 -17.11 -11.04
C THR A 127 -7.71 -17.61 -12.30
N ALA A 128 -8.36 -18.49 -13.08
CA ALA A 128 -7.79 -19.04 -14.31
C ALA A 128 -7.68 -18.00 -15.44
N ASN A 129 -8.36 -16.86 -15.30
CA ASN A 129 -8.42 -15.80 -16.31
C ASN A 129 -7.46 -14.63 -16.04
N PHE A 130 -6.58 -14.71 -15.03
CA PHE A 130 -5.40 -13.84 -14.90
C PHE A 130 -4.33 -14.18 -15.96
N THR A 131 -4.75 -14.33 -17.22
CA THR A 131 -3.88 -14.55 -18.37
C THR A 131 -3.38 -13.22 -18.92
N ASP A 132 -2.41 -13.24 -19.84
CA ASP A 132 -1.69 -12.05 -20.33
C ASP A 132 -2.64 -10.93 -20.83
N PHE A 133 -2.91 -9.96 -19.97
CA PHE A 133 -3.55 -8.70 -20.31
C PHE A 133 -2.50 -7.73 -20.85
N GLN A 134 -2.77 -7.14 -22.00
CA GLN A 134 -1.99 -6.05 -22.56
C GLN A 134 -2.78 -4.75 -22.39
N LEU A 135 -2.21 -3.85 -21.60
CA LEU A 135 -2.76 -2.52 -21.37
C LEU A 135 -1.98 -1.52 -22.21
N SER A 136 -2.68 -0.89 -23.15
CA SER A 136 -2.13 0.18 -24.00
C SER A 136 -3.02 1.41 -23.93
N TYR A 137 -2.46 2.55 -24.33
CA TYR A 137 -3.16 3.83 -24.30
C TYR A 137 -2.89 4.66 -25.56
N ARG A 138 -3.72 5.67 -25.79
CA ARG A 138 -3.54 6.70 -26.82
C ARG A 138 -3.87 8.08 -26.27
N THR A 139 -3.22 9.10 -26.80
CA THR A 139 -3.47 10.51 -26.46
C THR A 139 -4.57 11.13 -27.33
N SER A 140 -4.90 10.51 -28.46
CA SER A 140 -6.02 10.84 -29.35
C SER A 140 -6.40 9.62 -30.22
N VAL A 141 -7.50 9.70 -30.95
CA VAL A 141 -7.94 8.64 -31.89
C VAL A 141 -6.87 8.37 -32.96
N SER A 142 -6.20 9.43 -33.44
CA SER A 142 -5.18 9.38 -34.49
C SER A 142 -3.78 9.06 -33.98
N ALA A 143 -3.54 9.17 -32.66
CA ALA A 143 -2.25 8.84 -32.07
C ALA A 143 -1.96 7.33 -32.13
N PRO A 144 -0.69 6.92 -32.27
CA PRO A 144 -0.31 5.52 -32.16
C PRO A 144 -0.62 4.99 -30.75
N ALA A 145 -0.92 3.69 -30.66
CA ALA A 145 -1.06 3.03 -29.38
C ALA A 145 0.31 2.86 -28.71
N GLU A 146 0.43 3.32 -27.48
CA GLU A 146 1.60 3.13 -26.62
C GLU A 146 1.30 2.06 -25.58
N GLN A 147 2.26 1.18 -25.33
CA GLN A 147 2.13 0.13 -24.32
C GLN A 147 2.54 0.63 -22.94
N CYS A 148 1.87 0.17 -21.88
CA CYS A 148 2.31 0.39 -20.51
C CYS A 148 3.56 -0.46 -20.20
N THR A 149 4.74 0.03 -20.59
CA THR A 149 6.01 -0.73 -20.50
C THR A 149 6.51 -0.97 -19.08
N GLU A 150 6.20 -0.06 -18.14
CA GLU A 150 6.51 -0.21 -16.71
C GLU A 150 5.33 -0.75 -15.90
N ALA A 151 4.36 -1.39 -16.56
CA ALA A 151 3.18 -1.91 -15.88
C ALA A 151 3.55 -2.90 -14.77
N ARG A 152 2.93 -2.73 -13.60
CA ARG A 152 3.06 -3.68 -12.49
C ARG A 152 1.68 -4.15 -12.11
N SER A 153 1.49 -5.46 -12.09
CA SER A 153 0.24 -6.05 -11.67
C SER A 153 0.31 -6.54 -10.23
N ALA A 154 -0.80 -6.44 -9.51
CA ALA A 154 -0.99 -7.00 -8.18
C ALA A 154 -2.33 -7.71 -8.13
N LYS A 155 -2.29 -9.00 -7.79
CA LYS A 155 -3.50 -9.76 -7.47
C LYS A 155 -4.04 -9.26 -6.12
N VAL A 156 -5.25 -8.72 -6.12
CA VAL A 156 -5.91 -8.21 -4.91
C VAL A 156 -6.62 -9.34 -4.18
N ASP A 157 -7.35 -10.14 -4.94
CA ASP A 157 -8.09 -11.33 -4.49
C ASP A 157 -8.24 -12.33 -5.65
N ASP A 158 -9.10 -13.34 -5.50
CA ASP A 158 -9.26 -14.40 -6.50
C ASP A 158 -9.88 -13.97 -7.83
N ASN A 159 -10.50 -12.79 -7.89
CA ASN A 159 -11.17 -12.27 -9.09
C ASN A 159 -10.64 -10.88 -9.50
N THR A 160 -9.85 -10.21 -8.67
CA THR A 160 -9.43 -8.82 -8.92
C THR A 160 -7.93 -8.67 -9.17
N LEU A 161 -7.58 -7.98 -10.25
CA LEU A 161 -6.20 -7.64 -10.63
C LEU A 161 -6.06 -6.12 -10.80
N ASP A 162 -5.16 -5.52 -10.04
CA ASP A 162 -4.78 -4.12 -10.21
C ASP A 162 -3.54 -4.03 -11.08
N ILE A 163 -3.56 -3.17 -12.11
CA ILE A 163 -2.45 -2.86 -12.99
C ILE A 163 -2.07 -1.40 -12.79
N PHE A 164 -0.88 -1.16 -12.25
CA PHE A 164 -0.28 0.16 -12.20
C PHE A 164 0.28 0.54 -13.56
N CYS A 165 -0.11 1.68 -14.10
CA CYS A 165 0.48 2.27 -15.30
C CYS A 165 0.46 3.79 -15.18
N LEU A 166 1.58 4.38 -14.76
CA LEU A 166 1.73 5.83 -14.64
C LEU A 166 2.20 6.41 -15.98
N THR A 167 1.39 7.24 -16.62
CA THR A 167 1.76 7.95 -17.84
C THR A 167 2.18 9.38 -17.55
N SER A 168 3.15 9.91 -18.30
CA SER A 168 3.52 11.33 -18.27
C SER A 168 2.69 12.19 -19.23
N VAL A 169 1.89 11.55 -20.08
CA VAL A 169 1.02 12.18 -21.08
C VAL A 169 -0.44 12.04 -20.69
N VAL A 170 -1.27 12.97 -21.17
CA VAL A 170 -2.73 12.93 -21.02
C VAL A 170 -3.28 11.83 -21.94
N VAL A 171 -3.91 10.82 -21.35
CA VAL A 171 -4.51 9.69 -22.06
C VAL A 171 -5.98 10.00 -22.39
N SER A 172 -6.39 9.72 -23.63
CA SER A 172 -7.79 9.82 -24.04
C SER A 172 -8.44 8.46 -24.26
N HIS A 173 -7.67 7.46 -24.70
CA HIS A 173 -8.15 6.10 -24.93
C HIS A 173 -7.30 5.08 -24.20
N VAL A 174 -7.96 4.08 -23.63
CA VAL A 174 -7.32 2.93 -22.99
C VAL A 174 -7.82 1.68 -23.69
N THR A 175 -6.88 0.84 -24.12
CA THR A 175 -7.17 -0.44 -24.78
C THR A 175 -6.64 -1.56 -23.90
N LEU A 176 -7.54 -2.47 -23.55
CA LEU A 176 -7.22 -3.73 -22.89
C LEU A 176 -7.40 -4.85 -23.90
N SER A 177 -6.35 -5.64 -24.14
CA SER A 177 -6.40 -6.77 -25.06
C SER A 177 -5.75 -8.01 -24.48
N GLY A 178 -6.05 -9.17 -25.06
CA GLY A 178 -5.47 -10.45 -24.70
C GLY A 178 -6.52 -11.50 -24.31
N PRO A 179 -6.10 -12.76 -24.11
CA PRO A 179 -7.02 -13.86 -23.83
C PRO A 179 -7.87 -13.65 -22.57
N GLY A 180 -7.32 -12.97 -21.56
CA GLY A 180 -7.99 -12.72 -20.28
C GLY A 180 -9.23 -11.85 -20.39
N VAL A 181 -9.32 -11.02 -21.43
CA VAL A 181 -10.48 -10.15 -21.70
C VAL A 181 -11.76 -10.99 -21.87
N SER A 182 -11.63 -12.24 -22.36
CA SER A 182 -12.75 -13.17 -22.53
C SER A 182 -13.54 -13.46 -21.25
N GLY A 183 -12.91 -13.30 -20.08
CA GLY A 183 -13.53 -13.48 -18.77
C GLY A 183 -13.64 -12.20 -17.95
N LEU A 184 -13.43 -11.02 -18.55
CA LEU A 184 -13.54 -9.73 -17.86
C LEU A 184 -14.99 -9.46 -17.45
N CYS A 185 -15.19 -8.95 -16.24
CA CYS A 185 -16.47 -8.50 -15.71
C CYS A 185 -16.50 -6.97 -15.67
N SER A 186 -15.51 -6.35 -15.02
CA SER A 186 -15.48 -4.89 -14.88
C SER A 186 -14.08 -4.33 -15.11
N LEU A 187 -14.05 -3.09 -15.61
CA LEU A 187 -12.84 -2.32 -15.84
C LEU A 187 -12.96 -0.99 -15.12
N TYR A 188 -12.07 -0.72 -14.17
CA TYR A 188 -11.96 0.59 -13.54
C TYR A 188 -10.67 1.24 -13.98
N ILE A 189 -10.73 2.52 -14.36
CA ILE A 189 -9.57 3.32 -14.75
C ILE A 189 -9.44 4.47 -13.78
N SER A 190 -8.22 4.84 -13.38
CA SER A 190 -7.99 5.98 -12.48
C SER A 190 -6.85 6.87 -12.91
N GLY A 191 -7.03 8.17 -12.65
CA GLY A 191 -5.98 9.20 -12.71
C GLY A 191 -5.25 9.43 -11.39
N GLY A 192 -5.65 8.76 -10.29
CA GLY A 192 -4.96 8.80 -9.01
C GLY A 192 -5.91 8.86 -7.82
N ARG A 193 -5.41 9.40 -6.70
CA ARG A 193 -6.21 9.68 -5.50
C ARG A 193 -6.21 11.17 -5.21
N ASN A 194 -7.16 11.63 -4.39
CA ASN A 194 -7.13 13.00 -3.91
C ASN A 194 -5.98 13.20 -2.91
N VAL A 195 -5.00 14.02 -3.26
CA VAL A 195 -3.81 14.34 -2.43
C VAL A 195 -3.94 15.68 -1.70
N ALA A 196 -5.04 16.43 -1.88
CA ALA A 196 -5.23 17.74 -1.26
C ALA A 196 -5.88 17.68 0.13
N LEU A 197 -6.64 16.63 0.45
CA LEU A 197 -7.38 16.52 1.70
C LEU A 197 -6.49 16.72 2.93
N LYS A 198 -6.94 17.60 3.83
CA LYS A 198 -6.30 17.97 5.10
C LYS A 198 -4.81 18.33 4.98
N GLN A 199 -4.36 18.75 3.80
CA GLN A 199 -3.02 19.31 3.64
C GLN A 199 -2.95 20.72 4.22
N ASP A 200 -1.74 21.22 4.41
CA ASP A 200 -1.51 22.54 4.98
C ASP A 200 -1.96 23.61 3.97
N THR A 201 -2.77 24.57 4.41
CA THR A 201 -3.34 25.60 3.53
C THR A 201 -3.15 26.99 4.10
N GLU A 202 -3.07 27.98 3.20
CA GLU A 202 -2.93 29.40 3.53
C GLU A 202 -3.76 30.22 2.56
N GLN A 203 -4.19 31.41 2.98
CA GLN A 203 -4.88 32.37 2.13
C GLN A 203 -4.42 33.80 2.43
N SER A 204 -4.65 34.70 1.48
CA SER A 204 -4.13 36.07 1.53
C SER A 204 -4.64 36.91 2.71
N SER A 205 -5.86 36.64 3.13
CA SER A 205 -6.56 37.33 4.20
C SER A 205 -7.71 36.45 4.69
N LEU A 206 -8.22 36.71 5.89
CA LEU A 206 -9.30 35.94 6.49
C LEU A 206 -10.56 36.79 6.57
N TYR A 207 -11.68 36.25 6.09
CA TYR A 207 -13.01 36.79 6.38
C TYR A 207 -13.66 35.96 7.49
N GLN A 208 -13.81 36.54 8.68
CA GLN A 208 -14.42 35.87 9.84
C GLN A 208 -13.73 34.52 10.14
N ASP A 209 -14.48 33.43 10.27
CA ASP A 209 -13.96 32.08 10.55
C ASP A 209 -13.83 31.21 9.28
N LEU A 210 -13.82 31.83 8.09
CA LEU A 210 -13.75 31.15 6.79
C LEU A 210 -12.31 30.86 6.38
N THR A 211 -11.68 29.96 7.16
CA THR A 211 -10.27 29.62 7.04
C THR A 211 -9.94 28.87 5.75
N ALA A 212 -8.64 28.85 5.40
CA ALA A 212 -8.14 28.20 4.20
C ALA A 212 -8.38 26.68 4.20
N GLU A 213 -8.39 26.03 5.39
CA GLU A 213 -8.50 24.56 5.48
C GLU A 213 -9.87 24.03 5.04
N LYS A 214 -10.90 24.87 5.07
CA LYS A 214 -12.25 24.52 4.61
C LYS A 214 -12.26 24.03 3.16
N ALA A 215 -11.37 24.55 2.31
CA ALA A 215 -11.28 24.15 0.91
C ALA A 215 -10.61 22.78 0.69
N VAL A 216 -10.17 22.08 1.73
CA VAL A 216 -9.59 20.72 1.64
C VAL A 216 -10.12 19.81 2.75
N ASP A 217 -11.32 20.10 3.25
CA ASP A 217 -11.87 19.42 4.41
C ASP A 217 -12.73 18.20 4.06
N GLY A 218 -12.92 17.91 2.76
CA GLY A 218 -13.69 16.79 2.23
C GLY A 218 -15.20 17.04 2.20
N LYS A 219 -15.64 18.29 2.23
CA LYS A 219 -17.05 18.69 2.23
C LYS A 219 -17.34 19.68 1.09
N PRO A 220 -17.31 19.22 -0.17
CA PRO A 220 -17.81 20.03 -1.28
C PRO A 220 -19.25 20.40 -0.97
N THR A 221 -19.59 21.68 -1.01
CA THR A 221 -20.95 22.18 -0.74
C THR A 221 -22.00 21.28 -1.42
N GLY A 222 -22.69 20.47 -0.61
CA GLY A 222 -23.58 19.42 -1.12
C GLY A 222 -24.89 19.99 -1.67
N PRO A 223 -25.61 19.26 -2.54
CA PRO A 223 -27.02 19.55 -2.80
C PRO A 223 -27.82 19.39 -1.49
N GLY A 224 -28.62 20.39 -1.12
CA GLY A 224 -29.50 20.35 0.07
C GLY A 224 -29.01 21.12 1.31
N ILE A 225 -27.89 21.85 1.24
CA ILE A 225 -27.49 22.81 2.29
C ILE A 225 -27.98 24.20 1.88
N ASP A 226 -29.26 24.48 2.13
CA ASP A 226 -29.92 25.74 1.76
C ASP A 226 -29.58 26.92 2.70
N PHE A 227 -28.81 26.69 3.77
CA PHE A 227 -28.40 27.72 4.70
C PHE A 227 -26.91 27.63 5.04
N ASP A 228 -26.18 28.59 4.46
CA ASP A 228 -24.90 29.16 4.88
C ASP A 228 -23.59 28.56 4.32
N ASP A 229 -23.12 29.14 3.21
CA ASP A 229 -21.75 28.97 2.70
C ASP A 229 -20.66 29.32 3.77
N SER A 230 -21.03 29.95 4.90
CA SER A 230 -20.08 30.30 5.98
C SER A 230 -19.49 29.08 6.72
N LEU A 231 -20.04 27.88 6.55
CA LEU A 231 -19.53 26.73 7.32
C LEU A 231 -18.55 25.85 6.54
N THR A 232 -18.56 25.86 5.21
CA THR A 232 -17.82 24.87 4.40
C THR A 232 -16.86 25.47 3.38
N CYS A 233 -16.89 26.77 3.10
CA CYS A 233 -16.00 27.38 2.10
C CYS A 233 -14.91 28.25 2.75
N SER A 234 -13.72 28.27 2.15
CA SER A 234 -12.70 29.26 2.47
C SER A 234 -13.09 30.62 1.89
N HIS A 235 -12.67 31.73 2.51
CA HIS A 235 -13.03 33.06 2.01
C HIS A 235 -12.01 34.13 2.41
N THR A 236 -11.51 34.87 1.43
CA THR A 236 -10.64 36.02 1.66
C THR A 236 -11.42 37.31 1.95
N SER A 237 -10.89 38.14 2.84
CA SER A 237 -11.55 39.39 3.24
C SER A 237 -11.94 40.28 2.06
N PRO A 238 -13.21 40.77 1.99
CA PRO A 238 -13.66 41.69 0.96
C PRO A 238 -13.07 43.10 1.11
N THR A 239 -12.47 43.42 2.25
CA THR A 239 -11.85 44.73 2.50
C THR A 239 -10.34 44.72 2.27
N ASN A 240 -9.77 43.59 1.82
CA ASN A 240 -8.35 43.52 1.54
C ASN A 240 -8.01 44.37 0.31
N THR A 241 -6.90 45.11 0.38
CA THR A 241 -6.50 45.99 -0.73
C THR A 241 -5.84 45.23 -1.87
N ALA A 242 -5.22 44.06 -1.62
CA ALA A 242 -4.60 43.22 -2.63
C ALA A 242 -5.54 42.09 -3.12
N PRO A 243 -5.37 41.58 -4.36
CA PRO A 243 -6.16 40.45 -4.85
C PRO A 243 -5.98 39.21 -3.97
N GLY A 244 -7.06 38.45 -3.83
CA GLY A 244 -7.17 37.22 -3.08
C GLY A 244 -6.33 36.11 -3.67
N TRP A 245 -5.74 35.31 -2.79
CA TRP A 245 -5.08 34.07 -3.17
C TRP A 245 -5.31 33.01 -2.10
N TRP A 246 -5.28 31.75 -2.52
CA TRP A 246 -5.35 30.58 -1.67
C TRP A 246 -4.27 29.58 -2.10
N ARG A 247 -3.67 28.87 -1.16
CA ARG A 247 -2.57 27.93 -1.44
C ARG A 247 -2.72 26.67 -0.61
N VAL A 248 -2.42 25.53 -1.22
CA VAL A 248 -2.17 24.25 -0.54
C VAL A 248 -0.71 23.84 -0.66
N THR A 249 -0.14 23.33 0.43
CA THR A 249 1.21 22.78 0.51
C THR A 249 1.13 21.30 0.85
N PHE A 250 1.61 20.46 -0.05
CA PHE A 250 1.60 19.01 0.13
C PHE A 250 2.73 18.58 1.06
N SER A 251 2.45 17.61 1.91
CA SER A 251 3.45 17.10 2.87
C SER A 251 4.59 16.35 2.18
N ASN A 252 4.26 15.67 1.10
CA ASN A 252 5.21 15.05 0.17
C ASN A 252 5.03 15.64 -1.23
N ASP A 253 6.05 15.55 -2.08
CA ASP A 253 5.94 16.02 -3.45
C ASP A 253 4.97 15.11 -4.22
N VAL A 254 4.08 15.69 -5.01
CA VAL A 254 2.99 14.98 -5.71
C VAL A 254 3.04 15.24 -7.21
N GLU A 255 2.65 14.28 -8.03
CA GLU A 255 2.36 14.47 -9.46
C GLU A 255 0.85 14.65 -9.60
N ILE A 256 0.41 15.87 -9.94
CA ILE A 256 -1.01 16.22 -10.08
C ILE A 256 -1.45 16.08 -11.53
N ASN A 257 -2.54 15.34 -11.71
CA ASN A 257 -3.07 14.95 -13.01
C ASN A 257 -4.38 15.67 -13.33
N ARG A 258 -5.15 16.05 -12.31
CA ARG A 258 -6.44 16.73 -12.45
C ARG A 258 -6.78 17.49 -11.17
N LEU A 259 -7.30 18.70 -11.31
CA LEU A 259 -7.90 19.46 -10.22
C LEU A 259 -9.41 19.52 -10.43
N ILE A 260 -10.18 19.33 -9.35
CA ILE A 260 -11.62 19.61 -9.31
C ILE A 260 -11.82 20.70 -8.26
N ILE A 261 -12.40 21.81 -8.67
CA ILE A 261 -12.56 23.01 -7.85
C ILE A 261 -14.05 23.27 -7.68
N TYR A 262 -14.55 23.12 -6.46
CA TYR A 262 -15.93 23.40 -6.12
C TYR A 262 -16.06 24.88 -5.77
N ASN A 263 -16.80 25.60 -6.60
CA ASN A 263 -17.11 27.00 -6.41
C ASN A 263 -18.22 27.17 -5.36
N ARG A 264 -18.38 28.41 -4.90
CA ARG A 264 -19.51 28.83 -4.07
C ARG A 264 -20.84 28.53 -4.77
N ARG A 265 -21.85 28.08 -4.01
CA ARG A 265 -23.18 27.74 -4.56
C ARG A 265 -24.24 28.81 -4.31
N ALA A 266 -24.33 29.38 -3.10
CA ALA A 266 -25.49 30.20 -2.75
C ALA A 266 -25.54 31.55 -3.48
N CYS A 267 -24.38 32.17 -3.76
CA CYS A 267 -24.27 33.41 -4.53
C CYS A 267 -22.88 33.58 -5.12
N CYS A 268 -22.71 34.66 -5.89
CA CYS A 268 -21.39 35.28 -6.07
C CYS A 268 -20.37 34.39 -6.79
N GLN A 269 -20.85 33.42 -7.56
CA GLN A 269 -20.07 32.43 -8.29
C GLN A 269 -19.10 33.10 -9.27
N ALA A 270 -19.49 34.27 -9.80
CA ALA A 270 -18.69 35.13 -10.67
C ALA A 270 -17.33 35.54 -10.09
N ARG A 271 -17.16 35.51 -8.75
CA ARG A 271 -15.87 35.78 -8.08
C ARG A 271 -14.77 34.82 -8.53
N LEU A 272 -15.10 33.56 -8.81
CA LEU A 272 -14.16 32.55 -9.28
C LEU A 272 -14.17 32.46 -10.80
N THR A 273 -13.97 33.57 -11.49
CA THR A 273 -13.75 33.60 -12.94
C THR A 273 -12.39 34.20 -13.24
N ARG A 274 -11.76 33.78 -14.34
CA ARG A 274 -10.43 34.23 -14.78
C ARG A 274 -9.34 34.07 -13.70
N PHE A 275 -9.50 33.09 -12.82
CA PHE A 275 -8.49 32.74 -11.82
C PHE A 275 -7.28 32.08 -12.47
N THR A 276 -6.14 32.13 -11.81
CA THR A 276 -4.93 31.41 -12.22
C THR A 276 -4.57 30.33 -11.22
N VAL A 277 -4.02 29.22 -11.71
CA VAL A 277 -3.47 28.14 -10.90
C VAL A 277 -1.98 28.00 -11.20
N GLN A 278 -1.15 28.19 -10.18
CA GLN A 278 0.29 28.06 -10.25
C GLN A 278 0.76 26.88 -9.41
N ALA A 279 1.56 26.00 -10.00
CA ALA A 279 2.17 24.88 -9.28
C ALA A 279 3.67 25.11 -9.13
N TYR A 280 4.23 24.74 -7.98
CA TYR A 280 5.66 24.95 -7.68
C TYR A 280 6.29 23.65 -7.19
N SER A 281 7.52 23.41 -7.63
CA SER A 281 8.35 22.30 -7.12
C SER A 281 8.85 22.56 -5.70
N SER A 282 9.50 21.57 -5.09
CA SER A 282 10.13 21.69 -3.77
C SER A 282 11.39 22.58 -3.77
N SER A 283 12.02 22.79 -4.93
CA SER A 283 13.27 23.55 -5.06
C SER A 283 13.09 24.98 -5.59
N GLY A 284 11.92 25.34 -6.10
CA GLY A 284 11.72 26.56 -6.89
C GLY A 284 10.99 27.68 -6.17
N ALA A 285 11.49 28.92 -6.38
CA ALA A 285 10.69 30.13 -6.20
C ALA A 285 9.68 30.32 -7.35
N ASP A 286 10.05 29.90 -8.56
CA ASP A 286 9.24 30.02 -9.77
C ASP A 286 8.23 28.87 -9.93
N SER A 287 7.11 29.17 -10.59
CA SER A 287 6.09 28.19 -10.91
C SER A 287 6.54 27.26 -12.05
N VAL A 288 6.39 25.95 -11.88
CA VAL A 288 6.64 24.92 -12.91
C VAL A 288 5.42 24.68 -13.80
N TYR A 289 4.27 25.25 -13.44
CA TYR A 289 3.05 25.22 -14.22
C TYR A 289 2.20 26.45 -13.93
N ASN A 290 1.54 26.96 -14.96
CA ASN A 290 0.57 28.05 -14.85
C ASN A 290 -0.64 27.73 -15.74
N TYR A 291 -1.83 27.85 -15.16
CA TYR A 291 -3.11 27.77 -15.84
C TYR A 291 -3.86 29.06 -15.59
N THR A 292 -4.58 29.54 -16.61
CA THR A 292 -5.52 30.66 -16.48
C THR A 292 -6.87 30.17 -16.95
N ASP A 293 -7.89 30.34 -16.10
CA ASP A 293 -9.28 30.13 -16.51
C ASP A 293 -9.58 31.04 -17.71
N PRO A 294 -10.03 30.49 -18.86
CA PRO A 294 -10.31 31.30 -20.05
C PRO A 294 -11.39 32.37 -19.80
N GLY A 295 -12.19 32.19 -18.74
CA GLY A 295 -13.34 33.00 -18.41
C GLY A 295 -14.61 32.46 -19.07
N GLY A 296 -15.68 33.24 -19.00
CA GLY A 296 -17.03 32.81 -19.35
C GLY A 296 -17.95 32.79 -18.12
N PRO A 297 -19.14 32.19 -18.23
CA PRO A 297 -20.03 32.04 -17.09
C PRO A 297 -19.36 31.26 -15.96
N ALA A 298 -19.60 31.69 -14.73
CA ALA A 298 -19.09 30.98 -13.58
C ALA A 298 -19.66 29.56 -13.51
N GLN A 299 -18.80 28.59 -13.18
CA GLN A 299 -19.18 27.19 -13.01
C GLN A 299 -19.28 26.86 -11.53
N LEU A 300 -20.16 25.91 -11.18
CA LEU A 300 -20.22 25.38 -9.82
C LEU A 300 -19.06 24.41 -9.54
N VAL A 301 -18.55 23.75 -10.58
CA VAL A 301 -17.42 22.83 -10.51
C VAL A 301 -16.53 23.09 -11.71
N TYR A 302 -15.26 23.44 -11.46
CA TYR A 302 -14.25 23.55 -12.52
C TYR A 302 -13.37 22.31 -12.52
N THR A 303 -13.18 21.72 -13.70
CA THR A 303 -12.24 20.61 -13.89
C THR A 303 -11.04 21.10 -14.69
N VAL A 304 -9.88 21.15 -14.06
CA VAL A 304 -8.62 21.55 -14.69
C VAL A 304 -7.76 20.32 -14.90
N VAL A 305 -7.57 19.94 -16.16
CA VAL A 305 -6.58 18.93 -16.56
C VAL A 305 -5.36 19.68 -17.11
N PRO A 306 -4.19 19.58 -16.48
CA PRO A 306 -3.00 20.28 -16.94
C PRO A 306 -2.63 19.95 -18.39
N ARG A 307 -2.61 20.99 -19.24
CA ARG A 307 -2.16 20.92 -20.64
C ARG A 307 -1.22 22.11 -20.92
N PRO A 308 0.08 21.88 -21.20
CA PRO A 308 0.79 20.59 -21.10
C PRO A 308 0.79 20.02 -19.67
N PRO A 309 1.11 18.72 -19.48
CA PRO A 309 1.29 18.13 -18.15
C PRO A 309 2.27 18.93 -17.29
N ILE A 310 2.04 18.93 -15.98
CA ILE A 310 2.92 19.62 -15.02
C ILE A 310 4.31 18.99 -15.06
N GLN A 311 5.35 19.84 -15.11
CA GLN A 311 6.73 19.37 -15.18
C GLN A 311 7.21 18.89 -13.82
N GLY A 312 7.17 17.57 -13.63
CA GLY A 312 7.69 16.91 -12.44
C GLY A 312 6.85 17.10 -11.18
N PRO A 313 7.35 16.61 -10.02
CA PRO A 313 6.61 16.65 -8.77
C PRO A 313 6.47 18.07 -8.21
N VAL A 314 5.30 18.38 -7.66
CA VAL A 314 4.96 19.67 -7.06
C VAL A 314 4.83 19.57 -5.55
N LYS A 315 5.25 20.64 -4.87
CA LYS A 315 5.18 20.79 -3.42
C LYS A 315 4.00 21.66 -2.99
N ARG A 316 3.56 22.59 -3.83
CA ARG A 316 2.49 23.54 -3.53
C ARG A 316 1.74 23.94 -4.80
N VAL A 317 0.45 24.20 -4.64
CA VAL A 317 -0.43 24.78 -5.68
C VAL A 317 -1.09 26.02 -5.11
N ARG A 318 -1.07 27.10 -5.88
CA ARG A 318 -1.62 28.41 -5.52
C ARG A 318 -2.68 28.81 -6.54
N PHE A 319 -3.77 29.36 -6.03
CA PHE A 319 -4.86 29.94 -6.79
C PHE A 319 -4.85 31.45 -6.56
N ASP A 320 -4.93 32.23 -7.62
CA ASP A 320 -4.98 33.69 -7.57
C ASP A 320 -6.15 34.20 -8.40
N VAL A 321 -6.79 35.27 -7.95
CA VAL A 321 -7.79 36.03 -8.71
C VAL A 321 -7.26 37.43 -9.02
N SER A 322 -7.72 38.05 -10.10
CA SER A 322 -7.34 39.42 -10.44
C SER A 322 -8.22 40.43 -9.72
N ARG A 323 -7.73 41.65 -9.47
CA ARG A 323 -8.60 42.74 -9.00
C ARG A 323 -9.66 43.16 -10.03
N ASN A 324 -9.46 42.81 -11.30
CA ASN A 324 -10.40 43.12 -12.39
C ASN A 324 -11.54 42.10 -12.52
N THR A 325 -11.58 41.06 -11.68
CA THR A 325 -12.73 40.14 -11.62
C THR A 325 -13.74 40.75 -10.65
N GLU A 326 -14.89 41.18 -11.16
CA GLU A 326 -16.00 41.62 -10.31
C GLU A 326 -16.78 40.40 -9.80
N PRO A 327 -17.08 40.32 -8.48
CA PRO A 327 -16.68 41.23 -7.40
C PRO A 327 -15.18 41.18 -7.04
N LEU A 328 -14.58 42.37 -6.86
CA LEU A 328 -13.20 42.68 -6.46
C LEU A 328 -12.40 41.52 -5.85
N GLY A 329 -11.56 40.85 -6.64
CA GLY A 329 -10.41 40.05 -6.16
C GLY A 329 -10.63 39.15 -4.95
N ILE A 330 -11.85 38.68 -4.68
CA ILE A 330 -12.15 37.77 -3.56
C ILE A 330 -12.08 36.36 -4.09
N ILE A 331 -11.34 35.49 -3.40
CA ILE A 331 -11.36 34.06 -3.68
C ILE A 331 -12.20 33.34 -2.62
N THR A 332 -13.14 32.53 -3.09
CA THR A 332 -13.96 31.63 -2.27
C THR A 332 -13.87 30.25 -2.88
N LEU A 333 -13.31 29.28 -2.16
CA LEU A 333 -13.19 27.90 -2.61
C LEU A 333 -13.93 27.02 -1.61
N CYS A 334 -14.89 26.25 -2.09
CA CYS A 334 -15.65 25.36 -1.22
C CYS A 334 -15.01 23.99 -1.07
N GLU A 335 -14.28 23.53 -2.09
CA GLU A 335 -13.44 22.34 -1.99
C GLU A 335 -12.48 22.33 -3.18
N VAL A 336 -11.26 21.84 -2.97
CA VAL A 336 -10.23 21.64 -3.99
C VAL A 336 -9.75 20.21 -3.87
N TYR A 337 -10.14 19.40 -4.84
CA TYR A 337 -9.57 18.07 -5.01
C TYR A 337 -8.41 18.12 -5.99
N ALA A 338 -7.27 17.59 -5.57
CA ALA A 338 -6.12 17.40 -6.45
C ALA A 338 -5.90 15.91 -6.63
N PHE A 339 -6.26 15.38 -7.79
CA PHE A 339 -6.07 13.97 -8.12
C PHE A 339 -4.67 13.75 -8.69
N GLY A 340 -3.98 12.76 -8.16
CA GLY A 340 -2.62 12.46 -8.56
C GLY A 340 -1.97 11.34 -7.75
N VAL A 341 -0.64 11.29 -7.84
CA VAL A 341 0.17 10.28 -7.17
C VAL A 341 1.23 10.95 -6.30
N GLU A 342 1.38 10.46 -5.08
CA GLU A 342 2.41 10.93 -4.16
C GLU A 342 3.77 10.29 -4.49
N LYS A 343 4.81 11.10 -4.67
CA LYS A 343 6.18 10.58 -4.80
C LYS A 343 6.72 10.30 -3.40
N ARG A 344 6.85 9.01 -3.07
CA ARG A 344 7.61 8.60 -1.87
C ARG A 344 9.04 9.12 -1.94
N GLY A 345 9.35 10.08 -1.07
CA GLY A 345 10.68 10.64 -0.90
C GLY A 345 11.72 9.56 -0.62
N ARG A 346 12.95 9.76 -1.10
CA ARG A 346 14.09 8.83 -0.86
C ARG A 346 14.29 8.54 0.64
N ARG A 347 13.91 9.48 1.50
CA ARG A 347 14.05 9.43 2.97
C ARG A 347 13.07 8.44 3.61
N ASP A 348 11.82 8.36 3.15
CA ASP A 348 10.81 7.43 3.66
C ASP A 348 11.08 6.00 3.26
N ARG A 349 11.50 5.79 2.01
CA ARG A 349 12.01 4.48 1.55
C ARG A 349 13.18 3.99 2.41
N GLY A 350 14.06 4.90 2.86
CA GLY A 350 15.14 4.61 3.79
C GLY A 350 14.65 4.19 5.18
N ARG A 351 13.71 4.95 5.75
CA ARG A 351 13.14 4.72 7.09
C ARG A 351 12.35 3.41 7.15
N GLU A 352 11.60 3.10 6.10
CA GLU A 352 10.86 1.84 5.96
C GLU A 352 11.75 0.63 5.77
N ARG A 353 12.76 0.72 4.88
CA ARG A 353 13.81 -0.31 4.75
C ARG A 353 14.48 -0.58 6.09
N GLU A 354 14.69 0.46 6.92
CA GLU A 354 15.25 0.30 8.25
C GLU A 354 14.29 -0.37 9.24
N LYS A 355 12.99 0.01 9.24
CA LYS A 355 11.93 -0.65 10.03
C LYS A 355 11.83 -2.14 9.66
N LYS A 356 11.83 -2.49 8.38
CA LYS A 356 11.85 -3.88 7.86
C LYS A 356 13.10 -4.64 8.31
N LYS A 357 14.29 -4.04 8.17
CA LYS A 357 15.56 -4.62 8.67
C LYS A 357 15.52 -4.89 10.18
N LYS A 358 14.96 -3.96 10.99
CA LYS A 358 14.76 -4.13 12.44
C LYS A 358 13.79 -5.28 12.75
N LYS A 359 12.66 -5.41 12.04
CA LYS A 359 11.68 -6.51 12.16
C LYS A 359 12.31 -7.87 11.82
N LYS A 360 13.07 -7.98 10.71
CA LYS A 360 13.81 -9.19 10.29
C LYS A 360 14.89 -9.59 11.33
N ARG A 361 15.64 -8.63 11.89
CA ARG A 361 16.59 -8.86 13.00
C ARG A 361 15.90 -9.41 14.26
N ARG A 362 14.73 -8.85 14.65
CA ARG A 362 13.92 -9.34 15.79
C ARG A 362 13.41 -10.77 15.56
N ARG A 363 12.85 -11.08 14.37
CA ARG A 363 12.41 -12.44 13.97
C ARG A 363 13.58 -13.45 14.03
N ARG A 364 14.75 -13.12 13.46
CA ARG A 364 15.97 -13.97 13.52
C ARG A 364 16.44 -14.23 14.95
N ARG A 365 16.44 -13.21 15.83
CA ARG A 365 16.77 -13.37 17.27
C ARG A 365 15.80 -14.32 17.98
N ARG A 366 14.48 -14.18 17.74
CA ARG A 366 13.45 -15.09 18.28
C ARG A 366 13.64 -16.53 17.79
N ARG A 367 13.88 -16.76 16.48
CA ARG A 367 14.18 -18.09 15.90
C ARG A 367 15.44 -18.71 16.53
N ARG A 368 16.53 -17.94 16.72
CA ARG A 368 17.77 -18.40 17.40
C ARG A 368 17.52 -18.81 18.86
N ARG A 369 16.75 -18.01 19.63
CA ARG A 369 16.36 -18.34 21.02
C ARG A 369 15.55 -19.63 21.09
N ARG A 370 14.56 -19.83 20.21
CA ARG A 370 13.77 -21.08 20.11
C ARG A 370 14.66 -22.30 19.79
N ARG A 371 15.61 -22.18 18.86
CA ARG A 371 16.58 -23.26 18.52
C ARG A 371 17.47 -23.62 19.72
N ARG A 372 17.99 -22.63 20.46
CA ARG A 372 18.79 -22.86 21.68
C ARG A 372 17.99 -23.59 22.77
N ARG A 373 16.74 -23.17 23.04
CA ARG A 373 15.83 -23.86 23.98
C ARG A 373 15.57 -25.32 23.59
N ARG A 374 15.30 -25.60 22.30
CA ARG A 374 15.12 -26.98 21.78
C ARG A 374 16.38 -27.84 21.95
N ARG A 375 17.58 -27.29 21.72
CA ARG A 375 18.86 -27.99 21.93
C ARG A 375 19.11 -28.32 23.41
N ARG A 376 18.83 -27.39 24.33
CA ARG A 376 18.94 -27.62 25.78
C ARG A 376 17.99 -28.73 26.25
N ARG A 377 16.73 -28.73 25.82
CA ARG A 377 15.75 -29.80 26.11
C ARG A 377 16.23 -31.18 25.61
N ARG A 378 16.79 -31.26 24.41
CA ARG A 378 17.36 -32.51 23.87
C ARG A 378 18.59 -33.00 24.64
N ARG A 379 19.46 -32.10 25.11
CA ARG A 379 20.61 -32.46 25.95
C ARG A 379 20.17 -33.00 27.32
N ARG A 380 19.16 -32.38 27.95
CA ARG A 380 18.56 -32.90 29.20
C ARG A 380 17.97 -34.31 29.02
N ARG A 381 17.19 -34.53 27.95
CA ARG A 381 16.66 -35.88 27.62
C ARG A 381 17.73 -36.93 27.34
N ARG A 382 18.91 -36.54 26.84
CA ARG A 382 20.04 -37.47 26.63
C ARG A 382 20.81 -37.77 27.90
N LYS A 383 20.95 -36.80 28.81
CA LYS A 383 21.62 -37.01 30.10
C LYS A 383 20.74 -37.79 31.10
N GLY A 384 19.42 -37.71 31.00
CA GLY A 384 18.50 -38.52 31.81
C GLY A 384 18.24 -39.94 31.32
N GLY A 385 18.87 -40.40 30.22
CA GLY A 385 18.67 -41.74 29.65
C GLY A 385 19.79 -42.74 29.96
N GLY A 386 20.70 -42.41 30.88
CA GLY A 386 21.87 -43.21 31.23
C GLY A 386 21.87 -43.59 32.71
N GLY A 387 20.94 -44.43 33.12
CA GLY A 387 20.93 -45.06 34.44
C GLY A 387 20.20 -46.39 34.34
N GLY A 388 20.93 -47.50 34.46
CA GLY A 388 20.36 -48.85 34.58
C GLY A 388 20.77 -49.85 33.50
N ARG A 389 22.03 -50.32 33.51
CA ARG A 389 22.34 -51.69 33.04
C ARG A 389 23.28 -52.36 34.04
N ARG A 390 22.68 -53.26 34.85
CA ARG A 390 23.32 -54.16 35.79
C ARG A 390 24.29 -55.11 35.06
N ARG A 391 25.48 -55.30 35.65
CA ARG A 391 26.50 -56.30 35.26
C ARG A 391 26.03 -57.71 35.67
N ARG A 392 26.20 -58.71 34.80
CA ARG A 392 26.33 -60.13 35.18
C ARG A 392 27.64 -60.64 34.59
N GLY A 393 28.54 -61.08 35.46
CA GLY A 393 29.83 -61.66 35.08
C GLY A 393 29.69 -63.13 34.69
N ASN A 394 30.75 -63.70 34.08
CA ASN A 394 30.96 -65.12 34.17
C ASN A 394 32.45 -65.50 34.20
N ARG A 395 32.70 -66.58 34.94
CA ARG A 395 33.97 -67.08 35.51
C ARG A 395 34.89 -67.76 34.50
N ARG A 396 36.19 -67.70 34.81
CA ARG A 396 37.31 -68.52 34.28
C ARG A 396 37.18 -69.99 34.72
N LYS A 397 37.76 -70.91 33.94
CA LYS A 397 38.69 -71.97 34.40
C LYS A 397 39.46 -72.53 33.20
N GLY A 398 40.73 -72.91 33.44
CA GLY A 398 41.65 -73.51 32.48
C GLY A 398 42.31 -74.77 33.03
N GLY A 399 43.16 -75.38 32.19
CA GLY A 399 43.92 -76.63 32.40
C GLY A 399 43.45 -77.70 31.40
N GLY A 400 44.26 -78.42 30.62
CA GLY A 400 45.71 -78.51 30.47
C GLY A 400 46.06 -79.94 30.00
N GLY A 401 46.84 -80.08 28.93
CA GLY A 401 47.74 -81.23 28.69
C GLY A 401 47.28 -82.44 27.87
N GLY A 402 47.89 -82.63 26.69
CA GLY A 402 48.55 -83.89 26.31
C GLY A 402 47.86 -84.85 25.34
N GLY A 403 48.60 -85.27 24.30
CA GLY A 403 48.38 -86.55 23.59
C GLY A 403 48.02 -86.45 22.12
N GLY A 404 48.99 -86.70 21.24
CA GLY A 404 48.85 -86.64 19.80
C GLY A 404 48.07 -87.81 19.17
N GLY A 405 47.76 -87.64 17.89
CA GLY A 405 47.38 -88.72 16.98
C GLY A 405 45.90 -88.76 16.59
N ARG A 406 45.50 -87.98 15.57
CA ARG A 406 44.56 -88.39 14.51
C ARG A 406 44.36 -87.25 13.50
N ARG A 407 45.26 -87.21 12.52
CA ARG A 407 45.07 -86.48 11.26
C ARG A 407 43.76 -86.96 10.61
N ARG A 408 42.95 -86.00 10.11
CA ARG A 408 41.92 -86.12 9.06
C ARG A 408 40.43 -85.92 9.43
N LYS A 409 40.05 -85.52 10.65
CA LYS A 409 38.67 -85.01 10.93
C LYS A 409 38.55 -83.57 11.48
N GLU A 410 39.64 -82.95 11.96
CA GLU A 410 39.61 -81.56 12.46
C GLU A 410 39.60 -80.48 11.37
N ARG A 411 40.00 -80.80 10.12
CA ARG A 411 40.03 -79.83 9.01
C ARG A 411 38.66 -79.51 8.40
N GLU A 412 37.61 -80.27 8.69
CA GLU A 412 36.25 -80.00 8.20
C GLU A 412 35.42 -79.15 9.18
N GLY A 413 35.54 -79.38 10.50
CA GLY A 413 34.83 -78.60 11.52
C GLY A 413 35.32 -77.13 11.66
N GLU A 414 36.62 -76.88 11.49
CA GLU A 414 37.17 -75.51 11.47
C GLU A 414 36.75 -74.73 10.22
N ARG A 415 36.63 -75.40 9.07
CA ARG A 415 36.15 -74.77 7.83
C ARG A 415 34.67 -74.38 7.90
N GLU A 416 33.86 -75.15 8.62
CA GLU A 416 32.43 -74.85 8.79
C GLU A 416 32.17 -73.69 9.78
N THR A 417 32.90 -73.66 10.90
CA THR A 417 32.84 -72.55 11.87
C THR A 417 33.42 -71.24 11.31
N GLU A 418 34.45 -71.30 10.46
CA GLU A 418 34.98 -70.13 9.77
C GLU A 418 34.00 -69.61 8.69
N ARG A 419 33.30 -70.51 7.98
CA ARG A 419 32.20 -70.15 7.05
C ARG A 419 31.04 -69.46 7.77
N GLN A 420 30.57 -69.97 8.91
CA GLN A 420 29.48 -69.34 9.68
C GLN A 420 29.88 -67.98 10.26
N ARG A 421 31.10 -67.82 10.78
CA ARG A 421 31.63 -66.50 11.20
C ARG A 421 31.75 -65.53 10.03
N GLY A 422 32.07 -66.03 8.84
CA GLY A 422 32.06 -65.27 7.58
C GLY A 422 30.67 -64.71 7.27
N ILE A 423 29.64 -65.56 7.35
CA ILE A 423 28.23 -65.21 7.09
C ILE A 423 27.72 -64.17 8.11
N GLU A 424 27.97 -64.34 9.41
CA GLU A 424 27.55 -63.37 10.43
C GLU A 424 28.21 -61.99 10.26
N LYS A 425 29.52 -61.96 9.94
CA LYS A 425 30.23 -60.70 9.65
C LYS A 425 29.66 -60.01 8.40
N GLU A 426 29.25 -60.78 7.40
CA GLU A 426 28.61 -60.27 6.20
C GLU A 426 27.22 -59.66 6.50
N GLU A 427 26.41 -60.35 7.33
CA GLU A 427 25.12 -59.85 7.80
C GLU A 427 25.25 -58.55 8.61
N GLU A 428 26.23 -58.47 9.51
CA GLU A 428 26.44 -57.28 10.33
C GLU A 428 26.87 -56.08 9.47
N LYS A 429 27.72 -56.33 8.45
CA LYS A 429 28.07 -55.33 7.42
C LYS A 429 26.84 -54.89 6.62
N LYS A 430 25.94 -55.81 6.23
CA LYS A 430 24.66 -55.51 5.56
C LYS A 430 23.74 -54.66 6.45
N LYS A 431 23.58 -54.99 7.75
CA LYS A 431 22.80 -54.22 8.74
C LYS A 431 23.38 -52.80 8.97
N LYS A 432 24.71 -52.66 9.07
CA LYS A 432 25.40 -51.35 9.18
C LYS A 432 25.23 -50.50 7.91
N LYS A 433 25.34 -51.08 6.71
CA LYS A 433 25.05 -50.40 5.43
C LYS A 433 23.59 -49.91 5.35
N LYS A 434 22.61 -50.73 5.75
CA LYS A 434 21.18 -50.36 5.79
C LYS A 434 20.89 -49.20 6.74
N LYS A 435 21.50 -49.18 7.94
CA LYS A 435 21.41 -48.05 8.89
C LYS A 435 22.04 -46.76 8.34
N LYS A 436 23.20 -46.83 7.67
CA LYS A 436 23.82 -45.66 7.00
C LYS A 436 22.94 -45.12 5.88
N LYS A 437 22.36 -45.98 5.02
CA LYS A 437 21.40 -45.57 3.97
C LYS A 437 20.15 -44.88 4.55
N LYS A 438 19.54 -45.41 5.63
CA LYS A 438 18.39 -44.77 6.30
C LYS A 438 18.75 -43.40 6.89
N LYS A 439 19.94 -43.22 7.48
CA LYS A 439 20.42 -41.92 7.99
C LYS A 439 20.65 -40.91 6.85
N LYS A 440 21.23 -41.33 5.71
CA LYS A 440 21.40 -40.48 4.52
C LYS A 440 20.04 -40.05 3.93
N LYS A 441 19.06 -40.96 3.80
CA LYS A 441 17.69 -40.63 3.36
C LYS A 441 17.00 -39.61 4.31
N LYS A 442 17.11 -39.78 5.63
CA LYS A 442 16.57 -38.80 6.60
C LYS A 442 17.25 -37.42 6.52
N LYS A 443 18.56 -37.36 6.24
CA LYS A 443 19.27 -36.08 6.02
C LYS A 443 18.82 -35.42 4.71
N LYS A 444 18.67 -36.18 3.61
CA LYS A 444 18.15 -35.65 2.33
C LYS A 444 16.72 -35.11 2.47
N LYS A 445 15.80 -35.84 3.12
CA LYS A 445 14.43 -35.34 3.37
C LYS A 445 14.41 -34.05 4.19
N LYS A 446 15.28 -33.90 5.19
CA LYS A 446 15.40 -32.66 5.97
C LYS A 446 15.99 -31.48 5.18
N LYS A 447 16.91 -31.74 4.25
CA LYS A 447 17.43 -30.70 3.34
C LYS A 447 16.35 -30.26 2.35
N LYS A 448 15.60 -31.20 1.74
CA LYS A 448 14.47 -30.87 0.86
C LYS A 448 13.39 -30.04 1.57
N LYS A 449 12.97 -30.44 2.77
CA LYS A 449 11.99 -29.67 3.55
C LYS A 449 12.47 -28.24 3.86
N LYS A 450 13.77 -28.09 4.18
CA LYS A 450 14.35 -26.77 4.46
C LYS A 450 14.46 -25.90 3.20
N LYS A 451 14.70 -26.49 2.03
CA LYS A 451 14.72 -25.77 0.74
C LYS A 451 13.31 -25.29 0.39
N LYS A 452 12.30 -26.15 0.54
CA LYS A 452 10.90 -25.78 0.32
C LYS A 452 10.42 -24.66 1.27
N GLU A 453 10.78 -24.75 2.57
CA GLU A 453 10.50 -23.67 3.54
C GLU A 453 11.30 -22.37 3.24
N GLU A 454 12.38 -22.42 2.47
CA GLU A 454 13.15 -21.24 2.06
C GLU A 454 12.57 -20.65 0.76
N GLU A 455 12.11 -21.48 -0.17
CA GLU A 455 11.39 -21.07 -1.40
C GLU A 455 10.03 -20.44 -1.07
N GLU A 456 9.21 -21.06 -0.19
CA GLU A 456 7.93 -20.49 0.27
C GLU A 456 8.13 -19.16 1.05
N GLU A 457 9.25 -18.97 1.76
CA GLU A 457 9.56 -17.70 2.48
C GLU A 457 10.14 -16.62 1.53
N GLU A 458 10.57 -17.00 0.32
CA GLU A 458 11.06 -16.08 -0.73
C GLU A 458 9.90 -15.60 -1.61
N GLU A 459 8.96 -16.50 -1.93
CA GLU A 459 7.70 -16.21 -2.63
C GLU A 459 6.77 -15.28 -1.80
N GLU A 460 6.62 -15.54 -0.49
CA GLU A 460 5.93 -14.61 0.44
C GLU A 460 6.68 -13.25 0.58
N GLU A 461 8.02 -13.22 0.47
CA GLU A 461 8.80 -11.97 0.52
C GLU A 461 8.63 -11.15 -0.78
N GLU A 462 8.49 -11.79 -1.94
CA GLU A 462 8.17 -11.13 -3.22
C GLU A 462 6.74 -10.59 -3.25
N GLU A 463 5.75 -11.35 -2.78
CA GLU A 463 4.36 -10.86 -2.68
C GLU A 463 4.21 -9.69 -1.69
N GLU A 464 4.88 -9.74 -0.52
CA GLU A 464 4.85 -8.65 0.47
C GLU A 464 5.63 -7.41 -0.04
N GLU A 465 6.68 -7.57 -0.87
CA GLU A 465 7.41 -6.46 -1.50
C GLU A 465 6.64 -5.82 -2.65
N VAL A 466 5.94 -6.63 -3.45
CA VAL A 466 4.96 -6.15 -4.43
C VAL A 466 3.93 -5.34 -3.68
N LEU A 467 3.15 -5.91 -2.75
CA LEU A 467 2.08 -5.22 -2.00
C LEU A 467 2.49 -3.93 -1.26
N ASP A 468 3.69 -3.85 -0.66
CA ASP A 468 4.18 -2.61 -0.01
C ASP A 468 4.61 -1.51 -1.00
N THR A 469 4.72 -1.85 -2.29
CA THR A 469 4.86 -0.87 -3.36
C THR A 469 3.51 -0.24 -3.74
N PHE A 470 2.38 -0.92 -3.41
CA PHE A 470 1.00 -0.49 -3.70
C PHE A 470 0.32 0.22 -2.52
N LYS A 471 0.73 -0.06 -1.27
CA LYS A 471 0.44 0.80 -0.11
C LYS A 471 1.37 1.99 -0.11
#